data_AF-A0A2V8QPH9-F1
#
_entry.id   AF-A0A2V8QPH9-F1
#
_cell.length_a   1.000
_cell.length_b   1.000
_cell.length_c   1.000
_cell.angle_alpha   90.00
_cell.angle_beta   90.00
_cell.angle_gamma   90.00
#
_symmetry.space_group_name_H-M   'P 1'
#
loop_
_entity.id
_entity.type
_entity.pdbx_description
1 polymer ?
#
loop_
_entity_poly.entity_id
_entity_poly.type
_entity_poly.pdbx_seq_one_letter_code
_entity_poly.pdbx_strand_id
1 'polypeptide(L)'
;PCLSSRLAYGTPVTIERLRAVDRGEEIMRRLGFREFRVRHHGELVRLEVAPAELDKALRREVVDELARRFRALGFRYVTLDLHGYRTGAMNEVLKAVTSEP
;
A
#
# COMPACT_ATOMS: atom_id res chain seq x y z
N PRO A 1 7.68 -11.11 7.28
CA PRO A 1 7.31 -9.80 7.90
C PRO A 1 5.80 -9.76 8.27
N CYS A 2 5.45 -9.38 9.51
CA CYS A 2 4.09 -9.43 10.09
C CYS A 2 3.10 -8.42 9.44
N LEU A 3 1.83 -8.80 9.25
CA LEU A 3 0.79 -7.94 8.66
C LEU A 3 0.57 -6.63 9.43
N SER A 4 0.82 -6.61 10.75
CA SER A 4 0.68 -5.39 11.56
C SER A 4 1.57 -4.24 11.09
N SER A 5 2.74 -4.54 10.50
CA SER A 5 3.67 -3.52 9.98
C SER A 5 3.17 -2.79 8.74
N ARG A 6 1.97 -3.12 8.25
CA ARG A 6 1.31 -2.49 7.10
C ARG A 6 0.25 -1.48 7.52
N LEU A 7 -0.09 -1.42 8.80
CA LEU A 7 -0.99 -0.42 9.34
C LEU A 7 -0.18 0.84 9.67
N ALA A 8 -0.73 2.01 9.35
CA ALA A 8 -0.11 3.27 9.71
C ALA A 8 0.02 3.42 11.24
N TYR A 9 1.04 4.15 11.70
CA TYR A 9 1.19 4.47 13.12
C TYR A 9 -0.06 5.18 13.65
N GLY A 10 -0.46 4.86 14.88
CA GLY A 10 -1.69 5.38 15.50
C GLY A 10 -2.99 4.77 14.98
N THR A 11 -2.94 3.83 14.03
CA THR A 11 -4.13 3.12 13.53
C THR A 11 -4.42 1.88 14.39
N PRO A 12 -5.60 1.76 15.02
CA PRO A 12 -5.98 0.55 15.75
C PRO A 12 -5.85 -0.70 14.88
N VAL A 13 -5.18 -1.72 15.41
CA VAL A 13 -5.07 -3.02 14.76
C VAL A 13 -6.39 -3.76 14.94
N THR A 14 -7.19 -3.84 13.89
CA THR A 14 -8.42 -4.65 13.87
C THR A 14 -8.30 -5.81 12.89
N ILE A 15 -9.06 -6.88 13.13
CA ILE A 15 -9.07 -8.07 12.26
C ILE A 15 -9.51 -7.69 10.84
N GLU A 16 -10.47 -6.77 10.71
CA GLU A 16 -10.98 -6.28 9.44
C GLU A 16 -9.88 -5.59 8.63
N ARG A 17 -9.08 -4.72 9.28
CA ARG A 17 -7.96 -4.01 8.64
C ARG A 17 -6.86 -4.98 8.21
N LEU A 18 -6.53 -5.96 9.05
CA LEU A 18 -5.56 -7.00 8.71
C LEU A 18 -6.04 -7.85 7.52
N ARG A 19 -7.33 -8.22 7.50
CA ARG A 19 -7.94 -8.94 6.36
C ARG A 19 -7.97 -8.10 5.08
N ALA A 20 -8.22 -6.80 5.17
CA ALA A 20 -8.20 -5.90 4.03
C ALA A 20 -6.79 -5.82 3.42
N VAL A 21 -5.75 -5.73 4.26
CA VAL A 21 -4.36 -5.77 3.82
C VAL A 21 -4.03 -7.10 3.16
N ASP A 22 -4.38 -8.23 3.79
CA ASP A 22 -4.09 -9.58 3.27
C ASP A 22 -4.74 -9.83 1.90
N ARG A 23 -6.03 -9.49 1.75
CA ARG A 23 -6.73 -9.53 0.45
C ARG A 23 -6.12 -8.57 -0.57
N GLY A 24 -5.70 -7.39 -0.13
CA GLY A 24 -4.97 -6.44 -0.96
C GLY A 24 -3.67 -7.03 -1.50
N GLU A 25 -2.88 -7.69 -0.65
CA GLU A 25 -1.64 -8.35 -1.06
C GLU A 25 -1.94 -9.48 -2.05
N GLU A 26 -3.02 -10.25 -1.86
CA GLU A 26 -3.43 -11.27 -2.83
C GLU A 26 -3.79 -10.69 -4.21
N ILE A 27 -4.51 -9.57 -4.25
CA ILE A 27 -4.80 -8.86 -5.51
C ILE A 27 -3.51 -8.50 -6.24
N MET A 28 -2.54 -7.93 -5.52
CA MET A 28 -1.24 -7.55 -6.09
C MET A 28 -0.49 -8.77 -6.67
N ARG A 29 -0.48 -9.91 -5.95
CA ARG A 29 0.12 -11.17 -6.46
C ARG A 29 -0.57 -11.65 -7.72
N ARG A 30 -1.91 -11.63 -7.77
CA ARG A 30 -2.70 -12.09 -8.93
C ARG A 30 -2.52 -11.19 -10.16
N LEU A 31 -2.25 -9.89 -9.95
CA LEU A 31 -1.86 -8.96 -11.01
C LEU A 31 -0.39 -9.13 -11.42
N GLY A 32 0.34 -10.04 -10.77
CA GLY A 32 1.70 -10.44 -11.10
C GLY A 32 2.77 -9.51 -10.56
N PHE A 33 2.48 -8.70 -9.54
CA PHE A 33 3.52 -7.95 -8.82
C PHE A 33 4.33 -8.90 -7.94
N ARG A 34 5.65 -8.71 -7.90
CA ARG A 34 6.54 -9.61 -7.15
C ARG A 34 6.99 -9.00 -5.84
N GLU A 35 7.37 -7.73 -5.85
CA GLU A 35 7.82 -7.01 -4.67
C GLU A 35 6.92 -5.80 -4.44
N PHE A 36 6.12 -5.88 -3.37
CA PHE A 36 5.16 -4.83 -3.06
C PHE A 36 4.81 -4.79 -1.57
N ARG A 37 4.18 -3.69 -1.15
CA ARG A 37 3.47 -3.55 0.12
C ARG A 37 2.13 -2.90 -0.11
N VAL A 38 1.13 -3.40 0.60
CA VAL A 38 -0.18 -2.76 0.74
C VAL A 38 -0.21 -2.11 2.11
N ARG A 39 -0.31 -0.79 2.17
CA ARG A 39 -0.40 -0.05 3.44
C ARG A 39 -1.78 0.54 3.64
N HIS A 40 -2.32 0.34 4.83
CA HIS A 40 -3.64 0.82 5.20
C HIS A 40 -3.52 2.11 6.03
N HIS A 41 -4.16 3.18 5.54
CA HIS A 41 -4.18 4.52 6.13
C HIS A 41 -5.64 4.99 6.30
N GLY A 42 -6.41 4.29 7.14
CA GLY A 42 -7.85 4.56 7.27
C GLY A 42 -8.60 4.36 5.94
N GLU A 43 -9.20 5.41 5.39
CA GLU A 43 -9.95 5.33 4.12
C GLU A 43 -9.05 5.20 2.88
N LEU A 44 -7.73 5.33 3.04
CA LEU A 44 -6.76 5.30 1.96
C LEU A 44 -5.93 4.02 2.01
N VAL A 45 -5.67 3.44 0.85
CA VAL A 45 -4.62 2.43 0.65
C VAL A 45 -3.46 3.03 -0.12
N ARG A 46 -2.23 2.84 0.38
CA ARG A 46 -0.99 3.18 -0.32
C ARG A 46 -0.30 1.92 -0.78
N LEU A 47 -0.16 1.79 -2.09
CA LEU A 47 0.54 0.70 -2.75
C LEU A 47 1.99 1.09 -2.97
N GLU A 48 2.92 0.26 -2.54
CA GLU A 48 4.35 0.38 -2.84
C GLU A 48 4.72 -0.81 -3.72
N VAL A 49 5.31 -0.59 -4.90
CA VAL A 49 5.76 -1.65 -5.82
C VAL A 49 7.23 -1.47 -6.15
N ALA A 50 7.96 -2.51 -6.54
CA ALA A 50 9.34 -2.38 -6.96
C ALA A 50 9.49 -1.28 -8.02
N PRO A 51 10.57 -0.47 -8.00
CA PRO A 51 10.79 0.55 -9.03
C PRO A 51 10.74 -0.01 -10.46
N ALA A 52 11.28 -1.22 -10.67
CA ALA A 52 11.22 -1.92 -11.95
C ALA A 52 9.81 -2.35 -12.39
N GLU A 53 8.83 -2.34 -11.47
CA GLU A 53 7.43 -2.69 -11.74
C GLU A 53 6.53 -1.44 -11.83
N LEU A 54 7.08 -0.22 -11.72
CA LEU A 54 6.31 1.02 -11.70
C LEU A 54 5.63 1.29 -13.04
N ASP A 55 6.34 1.11 -14.16
CA ASP A 55 5.77 1.26 -15.50
C ASP A 55 4.56 0.35 -15.70
N LYS A 56 4.64 -0.89 -15.21
CA LYS A 56 3.52 -1.84 -15.22
C LYS A 56 2.34 -1.33 -14.40
N ALA A 57 2.59 -0.77 -13.21
CA ALA A 57 1.56 -0.24 -12.31
C ALA A 57 0.85 1.00 -12.87
N LEU A 58 1.54 1.78 -13.72
CA LEU A 58 1.02 3.00 -14.32
C LEU A 58 0.30 2.77 -15.66
N ARG A 59 0.34 1.56 -16.23
CA ARG A 59 -0.48 1.21 -17.40
C ARG A 59 -1.96 1.38 -17.07
N ARG A 60 -2.70 2.01 -17.98
CA ARG A 60 -4.10 2.40 -17.77
C ARG A 60 -4.97 1.24 -17.30
N GLU A 61 -4.83 0.07 -17.92
CA GLU A 61 -5.63 -1.12 -17.61
C GLU A 61 -5.35 -1.63 -16.20
N VAL A 62 -4.09 -1.52 -15.73
CA VAL A 62 -3.68 -1.93 -14.38
C VAL A 62 -4.17 -0.91 -13.35
N VAL A 63 -4.07 0.39 -13.64
CA VAL A 63 -4.60 1.47 -12.79
C VAL A 63 -6.10 1.28 -12.55
N ASP A 64 -6.86 1.05 -13.62
CA ASP A 64 -8.31 0.86 -13.54
C ASP A 64 -8.66 -0.40 -12.71
N GLU A 65 -7.89 -1.48 -12.89
CA GLU A 65 -8.09 -2.73 -12.14
C GLU A 65 -7.73 -2.61 -10.66
N LEU A 66 -6.64 -1.91 -10.32
CA LEU A 66 -6.26 -1.59 -8.95
C LEU A 66 -7.34 -0.73 -8.28
N ALA A 67 -7.77 0.35 -8.95
CA ALA A 67 -8.80 1.23 -8.43
C ALA A 67 -10.10 0.46 -8.15
N ARG A 68 -10.56 -0.36 -9.09
CA ARG A 68 -11.79 -1.15 -8.96
C ARG A 68 -11.71 -2.15 -7.80
N ARG A 69 -10.62 -2.94 -7.74
CA ARG A 69 -10.50 -4.01 -6.73
C ARG A 69 -10.28 -3.47 -5.32
N PHE A 70 -9.46 -2.43 -5.15
CA PHE A 70 -9.21 -1.85 -3.83
C PHE A 70 -10.40 -1.04 -3.31
N ARG A 71 -11.19 -0.39 -4.17
CA ARG A 71 -12.47 0.20 -3.76
C ARG A 71 -13.46 -0.85 -3.26
N ALA A 72 -13.51 -2.02 -3.90
CA ALA A 72 -14.34 -3.14 -3.42
C ALA A 72 -13.86 -3.72 -2.07
N LEU A 73 -12.62 -3.44 -1.65
CA LEU A 73 -12.13 -3.75 -0.30
C LEU A 73 -12.49 -2.69 0.76
N GLY A 74 -13.16 -1.60 0.35
CA GLY A 74 -13.62 -0.54 1.25
C GLY A 74 -12.72 0.70 1.30
N PHE A 75 -11.68 0.79 0.45
CA PHE A 75 -10.85 2.00 0.37
C PHE A 75 -11.50 3.07 -0.50
N ARG A 76 -11.65 4.26 0.04
CA ARG A 76 -12.12 5.44 -0.71
C ARG A 76 -11.06 5.93 -1.69
N TYR A 77 -9.80 5.91 -1.26
CA TYR A 77 -8.67 6.37 -2.04
C TYR A 77 -7.65 5.25 -2.25
N VAL A 78 -7.22 5.08 -3.49
CA VAL A 78 -6.20 4.11 -3.88
C VAL A 78 -5.02 4.90 -4.43
N THR A 79 -3.87 4.80 -3.79
CA THR A 79 -2.68 5.58 -4.14
C THR A 79 -1.49 4.68 -4.41
N LEU A 80 -0.56 5.18 -5.22
CA LEU A 80 0.72 4.55 -5.51
C LEU A 80 1.81 5.44 -4.93
N ASP A 81 2.74 4.84 -4.20
CA ASP A 81 3.96 5.53 -3.77
C ASP A 81 4.89 5.70 -4.97
N LEU A 82 5.14 6.94 -5.37
CA LEU A 82 5.94 7.27 -6.55
C LEU A 82 7.43 6.92 -6.36
N HIS A 83 7.88 6.78 -5.12
CA HIS A 83 9.21 6.28 -4.84
C HIS A 83 9.31 4.75 -4.88
N GLY A 84 8.17 4.05 -4.92
CA GLY A 84 8.10 2.60 -4.94
C GLY A 84 8.46 1.93 -3.61
N TYR A 85 8.66 0.62 -3.67
CA TYR A 85 9.02 -0.23 -2.55
C TYR A 85 10.48 -0.02 -2.17
N ARG A 86 10.71 0.42 -0.93
CA ARG A 86 12.05 0.57 -0.33
C ARG A 86 12.07 -0.07 1.06
N THR A 87 13.19 -0.70 1.42
CA THR A 87 13.42 -1.15 2.80
C THR A 87 13.50 0.07 3.72
N GLY A 88 12.68 0.11 4.78
CA GLY A 88 12.67 1.23 5.72
C GLY A 88 11.79 2.42 5.36
N ALA A 89 10.99 2.39 4.27
CA ALA A 89 10.11 3.51 3.87
C ALA A 89 9.12 4.00 4.95
N MET A 90 8.77 3.14 5.93
CA MET A 90 7.91 3.54 7.06
C MET A 90 8.64 4.46 8.05
N ASN A 91 9.97 4.39 8.10
CA ASN A 91 10.81 5.21 8.97
C ASN A 91 11.01 6.64 8.41
N GLU A 92 10.68 6.89 7.14
CA GLU A 92 10.80 8.22 6.54
C GLU A 92 9.76 9.19 7.10
N VAL A 93 8.55 8.70 7.43
CA VAL A 93 7.51 9.51 8.11
C VAL A 93 7.98 9.95 9.49
N LEU A 94 8.72 9.10 10.21
CA LEU A 94 9.28 9.45 11.52
C LEU A 94 10.37 10.54 11.41
N LYS A 95 11.15 10.55 10.32
CA LYS A 95 12.18 11.59 10.09
C LYS A 95 11.58 12.95 9.78
N ALA A 96 10.49 13.00 9.00
CA ALA A 96 9.82 14.24 8.63
C ALA A 96 9.22 14.98 9.84
N VAL A 97 8.78 14.25 10.87
CA VAL A 97 8.22 14.85 12.11
C VAL A 97 9.32 15.32 13.08
N THR A 98 10.54 14.76 13.00
CA THR A 98 11.68 15.18 13.85
C THR A 98 12.48 16.34 13.29
N SER A 99 12.10 16.87 12.12
CA SER A 99 12.75 18.01 11.47
C SER A 99 11.81 19.21 11.40
N GLU A 100 11.26 19.62 12.56
CA GLU A 100 10.83 21.00 12.81
C GLU A 100 11.75 21.57 13.89
N PRO A 101 12.42 22.71 13.66
CA PRO A 101 13.08 23.47 14.72
C PRO A 101 12.08 24.15 15.66
#